data_AF-A0A0F7ST46-F1
#
_entry.id   AF-A0A0F7ST46-F1
#
_cell.length_a   1.000
_cell.length_b   1.000
_cell.length_c   1.000
_cell.angle_alpha   90.00
_cell.angle_beta   90.00
_cell.angle_gamma   90.00
#
_symmetry.space_group_name_H-M   'P 1'
#
loop_
_entity.id
_entity.type
_entity.pdbx_description
1 polymer ?
#
loop_
_entity_poly.entity_id
_entity_poly.type
_entity_poly.pdbx_seq_one_letter_code
_entity_poly.pdbx_strand_id
1 'polypeptide(L)'
;MVAIGLLAPLAYAAVLITALGIFSRVYRRRIAAKAETEPWFPSHTSRDLYVSLLQADPAPPEALLKSALLVRAMNDVRRILKIRDDKPALQILIQKGCVGDDLWARFLKAEKELEAEILDVVNEANTFSPAWGPTIFATASEMVQREKARPDWECHEKIKSKAARLTPVVRSTTKSSIPLTSALESASSASSVTSAPTTPVSAFSPVTPTKAPLASAPTTPSKSETSAPATPSKDTPSSAKKGKKKK
;
A
#
# COMPACT_ATOMS: atom_id res chain seq x y z
N MET A 1 45.38 -4.73 46.90
CA MET A 1 44.58 -3.49 47.08
C MET A 1 44.01 -2.91 45.77
N VAL A 2 44.67 -3.05 44.61
CA VAL A 2 44.19 -2.46 43.32
C VAL A 2 42.86 -3.06 42.80
N ALA A 3 42.60 -4.36 43.05
CA ALA A 3 41.39 -5.02 42.54
C ALA A 3 40.07 -4.45 43.09
N ILE A 4 40.06 -3.94 44.32
CA ILE A 4 38.84 -3.44 44.98
C ILE A 4 38.45 -2.06 44.40
N GLY A 5 39.43 -1.23 44.05
CA GLY A 5 39.20 0.09 43.45
C GLY A 5 38.68 0.05 42.02
N LEU A 6 39.01 -1.00 41.25
CA LEU A 6 38.47 -1.25 39.90
C LEU A 6 37.12 -1.99 39.94
N LEU A 7 36.91 -2.86 40.93
CA LEU A 7 35.68 -3.63 41.07
C LEU A 7 34.49 -2.75 41.46
N ALA A 8 34.68 -1.77 42.33
CA ALA A 8 33.62 -0.85 42.76
C ALA A 8 32.94 -0.08 41.59
N PRO A 9 33.67 0.60 40.67
CA PRO A 9 33.03 1.27 39.53
C PRO A 9 32.42 0.29 38.53
N LEU A 10 33.02 -0.89 38.34
CA LEU A 10 32.49 -1.92 37.45
C LEU A 10 31.16 -2.51 37.97
N ALA A 11 31.09 -2.78 39.28
CA ALA A 11 29.89 -3.24 39.94
C ALA A 11 28.77 -2.18 39.89
N TYR A 12 29.12 -0.90 40.10
CA TYR A 12 28.17 0.20 39.97
C TYR A 12 27.60 0.30 38.55
N ALA A 13 28.45 0.21 37.52
CA ALA A 13 28.02 0.18 36.14
C ALA A 13 27.11 -1.03 35.82
N ALA A 14 27.45 -2.22 36.34
CA ALA A 14 26.63 -3.42 36.16
C ALA A 14 25.23 -3.27 36.79
N VAL A 15 25.14 -2.67 37.99
CA VAL A 15 23.85 -2.38 38.64
C VAL A 15 23.04 -1.37 37.82
N LEU A 16 23.68 -0.32 37.29
CA LEU A 16 22.99 0.65 36.43
C LEU A 16 22.49 0.02 35.12
N ILE A 17 23.31 -0.79 34.46
CA ILE A 17 22.95 -1.46 33.20
C ILE A 17 21.80 -2.45 33.44
N THR A 18 21.85 -3.23 34.51
CA THR A 18 20.78 -4.18 34.85
C THR A 18 19.49 -3.46 35.21
N ALA A 19 19.55 -2.42 36.06
CA ALA A 19 18.39 -1.59 36.40
C ALA A 19 17.78 -0.92 35.15
N LEU A 20 18.63 -0.34 34.28
CA LEU A 20 18.20 0.28 33.03
C LEU A 20 17.60 -0.75 32.05
N GLY A 21 18.18 -1.95 31.97
CA GLY A 21 17.67 -3.03 31.14
C GLY A 21 16.29 -3.51 31.60
N ILE A 22 16.10 -3.71 32.91
CA ILE A 22 14.81 -4.08 33.50
C ILE A 22 13.78 -2.97 33.26
N PHE A 23 14.15 -1.71 33.54
CA PHE A 23 13.26 -0.56 33.32
C PHE A 23 12.87 -0.42 31.84
N SER A 24 13.83 -0.49 30.91
CA SER A 24 13.58 -0.43 29.46
C SER A 24 12.65 -1.55 29.01
N ARG A 25 12.85 -2.78 29.50
CA ARG A 25 11.98 -3.92 29.17
C ARG A 25 10.56 -3.74 29.70
N VAL A 26 10.38 -3.29 30.95
CA VAL A 26 9.06 -3.06 31.55
C VAL A 26 8.34 -1.88 30.88
N TYR A 27 9.05 -0.77 30.63
CA TYR A 27 8.51 0.41 29.95
C TYR A 27 8.07 0.07 28.52
N ARG A 28 8.92 -0.59 27.73
CA ARG A 28 8.56 -1.04 26.37
C ARG A 28 7.39 -2.02 26.37
N ARG A 29 7.35 -2.97 27.32
CA ARG A 29 6.20 -3.88 27.47
C ARG A 29 4.92 -3.13 27.81
N ARG A 30 4.96 -2.14 28.70
CA ARG A 30 3.77 -1.35 29.08
C ARG A 30 3.28 -0.46 27.94
N ILE A 31 4.17 0.13 27.14
CA ILE A 31 3.78 0.87 25.94
C ILE A 31 3.13 -0.06 24.92
N ALA A 32 3.73 -1.23 24.67
CA ALA A 32 3.16 -2.21 23.75
C ALA A 32 1.77 -2.71 24.19
N ALA A 33 1.55 -2.90 25.49
CA ALA A 33 0.24 -3.29 26.03
C ALA A 33 -0.80 -2.15 25.93
N LYS A 34 -0.39 -0.89 26.11
CA LYS A 34 -1.28 0.26 25.91
C LYS A 34 -1.60 0.54 24.44
N ALA A 35 -0.83 -0.03 23.53
CA ALA A 35 -1.09 0.01 22.10
C ALA A 35 -2.17 -0.99 21.65
N GLU A 36 -2.90 -1.63 22.59
CA GLU A 36 -4.22 -2.25 22.34
C GLU A 36 -5.21 -1.17 21.86
N THR A 37 -5.04 -0.84 20.61
CA THR A 37 -5.74 0.19 19.88
C THR A 37 -6.79 -0.51 19.04
N GLU A 38 -7.96 0.12 18.97
CA GLU A 38 -9.03 -0.30 18.08
C GLU A 38 -8.47 -0.47 16.65
N PRO A 39 -8.74 -1.62 15.99
CA PRO A 39 -8.31 -1.83 14.61
C PRO A 39 -8.79 -0.71 13.70
N TRP A 40 -7.89 -0.20 12.83
CA TRP A 40 -8.24 0.89 11.90
C TRP A 40 -9.31 0.47 10.89
N PHE A 41 -9.23 -0.79 10.42
CA PHE A 41 -10.23 -1.39 9.57
C PHE A 41 -11.11 -2.37 10.36
N PRO A 42 -12.40 -2.49 9.99
CA PRO A 42 -13.25 -3.54 10.56
C PRO A 42 -12.71 -4.93 10.22
N SER A 43 -13.21 -5.94 10.95
CA SER A 43 -12.84 -7.33 10.70
C SER A 43 -13.01 -7.69 9.22
N HIS A 44 -12.07 -8.48 8.71
CA HIS A 44 -12.02 -8.85 7.30
C HIS A 44 -12.99 -10.01 7.00
N THR A 45 -14.25 -9.68 6.77
CA THR A 45 -15.31 -10.66 6.51
C THR A 45 -15.03 -11.54 5.29
N SER A 46 -14.44 -10.99 4.23
CA SER A 46 -14.15 -11.76 3.01
C SER A 46 -13.06 -12.81 3.25
N ARG A 47 -12.03 -12.48 4.05
CA ARG A 47 -11.03 -13.45 4.53
C ARG A 47 -11.67 -14.48 5.44
N ASP A 48 -12.48 -14.07 6.42
CA ASP A 48 -13.16 -15.00 7.34
C ASP A 48 -14.03 -16.02 6.59
N LEU A 49 -14.76 -15.57 5.57
CA LEU A 49 -15.55 -16.44 4.69
C LEU A 49 -14.66 -17.41 3.91
N TYR A 50 -13.55 -16.94 3.33
CA TYR A 50 -12.62 -17.79 2.60
C TYR A 50 -12.00 -18.87 3.51
N VAL A 51 -11.53 -18.49 4.69
CA VAL A 51 -10.97 -19.44 5.67
C VAL A 51 -12.04 -20.42 6.14
N SER A 52 -13.27 -19.96 6.37
CA SER A 52 -14.40 -20.83 6.70
C SER A 52 -14.72 -21.81 5.58
N LEU A 53 -14.60 -21.40 4.32
CA LEU A 53 -14.77 -22.27 3.16
C LEU A 53 -13.65 -23.31 3.05
N LEU A 54 -12.42 -22.93 3.40
CA LEU A 54 -11.28 -23.85 3.44
C LEU A 54 -11.42 -24.92 4.53
N GLN A 55 -12.09 -24.57 5.64
CA GLN A 55 -12.36 -25.46 6.77
C GLN A 55 -13.67 -26.26 6.62
N ALA A 56 -14.47 -26.00 5.59
CA ALA A 56 -15.75 -26.67 5.39
C ALA A 56 -15.58 -28.12 4.89
N ASP A 57 -16.42 -29.02 5.39
CA ASP A 57 -16.50 -30.42 4.98
C ASP A 57 -17.96 -30.72 4.55
N PRO A 58 -18.25 -31.12 3.30
CA PRO A 58 -17.33 -31.55 2.23
C PRO A 58 -16.53 -30.41 1.58
N ALA A 59 -15.35 -30.76 1.04
CA ALA A 59 -14.46 -29.81 0.38
C ALA A 59 -15.17 -29.10 -0.80
N PRO A 60 -15.23 -27.75 -0.80
CA PRO A 60 -15.89 -27.00 -1.86
C PRO A 60 -15.13 -27.10 -3.19
N PRO A 61 -15.81 -26.88 -4.33
CA PRO A 61 -15.17 -26.89 -5.63
C PRO A 61 -14.13 -25.77 -5.75
N GLU A 62 -13.03 -26.05 -6.45
CA GLU A 62 -11.90 -25.13 -6.61
C GLU A 62 -12.30 -23.79 -7.26
N ALA A 63 -13.28 -23.81 -8.17
CA ALA A 63 -13.82 -22.59 -8.78
C ALA A 63 -14.43 -21.63 -7.74
N LEU A 64 -15.08 -22.17 -6.71
CA LEU A 64 -15.64 -21.38 -5.62
C LEU A 64 -14.52 -20.77 -4.79
N LEU A 65 -13.49 -21.54 -4.43
CA LEU A 65 -12.32 -21.03 -3.68
C LEU A 65 -11.60 -19.91 -4.43
N LYS A 66 -11.38 -20.06 -5.75
CA LYS A 66 -10.79 -19.02 -6.61
C LYS A 66 -11.64 -17.75 -6.62
N SER A 67 -12.97 -17.89 -6.71
CA SER A 67 -13.88 -16.73 -6.65
C SER A 67 -13.89 -16.06 -5.28
N ALA A 68 -13.82 -16.83 -4.19
CA ALA A 68 -13.76 -16.31 -2.84
C ALA A 68 -12.45 -15.56 -2.59
N LEU A 69 -11.32 -16.08 -3.07
CA LEU A 69 -10.03 -15.39 -3.02
C LEU A 69 -10.05 -14.07 -3.81
N LEU A 70 -10.73 -14.05 -4.97
CA LEU A 70 -10.90 -12.83 -5.75
C LEU A 70 -11.73 -11.78 -5.00
N VAL A 71 -12.80 -12.19 -4.31
CA VAL A 71 -13.61 -11.29 -3.45
C VAL A 71 -12.79 -10.77 -2.27
N ARG A 72 -11.93 -11.60 -1.67
CA ARG A 72 -10.94 -11.17 -0.65
C ARG A 72 -10.02 -10.08 -1.21
N ALA A 73 -9.41 -10.33 -2.37
CA ALA A 73 -8.55 -9.36 -3.07
C ALA A 73 -9.29 -8.05 -3.41
N MET A 74 -10.57 -8.11 -3.81
CA MET A 74 -11.39 -6.91 -4.02
C MET A 74 -11.57 -6.09 -2.73
N ASN A 75 -11.73 -6.73 -1.57
CA ASN A 75 -11.81 -6.04 -0.29
C ASN A 75 -10.49 -5.32 0.02
N ASP A 76 -9.37 -5.99 -0.20
CA ASP A 76 -8.03 -5.42 0.00
C ASP A 76 -7.80 -4.23 -0.92
N VAL A 77 -8.20 -4.29 -2.20
CA VAL A 77 -8.14 -3.14 -3.12
C VAL A 77 -8.94 -1.95 -2.59
N ARG A 78 -10.15 -2.16 -2.06
CA ARG A 78 -10.95 -1.07 -1.46
C ARG A 78 -10.22 -0.45 -0.26
N ARG A 79 -9.56 -1.26 0.56
CA ARG A 79 -8.75 -0.80 1.70
C ARG A 79 -7.50 -0.03 1.23
N ILE A 80 -6.80 -0.51 0.20
CA ILE A 80 -5.63 0.15 -0.39
C ILE A 80 -6.01 1.55 -0.88
N LEU A 81 -7.11 1.67 -1.63
CA LEU A 81 -7.59 2.97 -2.12
C LEU A 81 -7.88 3.92 -0.95
N LYS A 82 -8.51 3.40 0.11
CA LYS A 82 -8.77 4.19 1.32
C LYS A 82 -7.49 4.65 2.03
N ILE A 83 -6.52 3.77 2.27
CA ILE A 83 -5.21 4.16 2.86
C ILE A 83 -4.54 5.25 2.01
N ARG A 84 -4.53 5.07 0.68
CA ARG A 84 -3.87 6.00 -0.24
C ARG A 84 -4.49 7.40 -0.18
N ASP A 85 -5.81 7.47 -0.06
CA ASP A 85 -6.53 8.75 0.01
C ASP A 85 -6.42 9.39 1.43
N ASP A 86 -6.42 8.57 2.49
CA ASP A 86 -6.35 9.03 3.88
C ASP A 86 -4.93 9.48 4.31
N LYS A 87 -3.87 8.83 3.81
CA LYS A 87 -2.46 9.10 4.19
C LYS A 87 -2.05 10.58 4.04
N PRO A 88 -2.23 11.24 2.88
CA PRO A 88 -1.86 12.65 2.74
C PRO A 88 -2.76 13.58 3.59
N ALA A 89 -4.05 13.26 3.72
CA ALA A 89 -4.97 14.05 4.55
C ALA A 89 -4.56 14.02 6.03
N LEU A 90 -4.15 12.85 6.53
CA LEU A 90 -3.71 12.67 7.91
C LEU A 90 -2.37 13.36 8.17
N GLN A 91 -1.43 13.34 7.22
CA GLN A 91 -0.16 14.06 7.33
C GLN A 91 -0.37 15.58 7.49
N ILE A 92 -1.31 16.16 6.72
CA ILE A 92 -1.66 17.59 6.86
C ILE A 92 -2.24 17.86 8.26
N LEU A 93 -3.08 16.95 8.77
CA LEU A 93 -3.77 17.13 10.04
C LEU A 93 -2.82 17.00 11.25
N ILE A 94 -1.80 16.15 11.13
CA ILE A 94 -0.71 16.00 12.12
C ILE A 94 0.17 17.25 12.14
N GLN A 95 0.54 17.80 10.99
CA GLN A 95 1.31 19.05 10.92
C GLN A 95 0.58 20.23 11.58
N LYS A 96 -0.76 20.23 11.54
CA LYS A 96 -1.61 21.22 12.22
C LYS A 96 -1.81 20.95 13.71
N GLY A 97 -1.36 19.81 14.23
CA GLY A 97 -1.54 19.41 15.62
C GLY A 97 -2.98 19.08 16.03
N CYS A 98 -3.89 18.88 15.07
CA CYS A 98 -5.30 18.58 15.35
C CYS A 98 -5.54 17.10 15.69
N VAL A 99 -4.54 16.23 15.49
CA VAL A 99 -4.60 14.78 15.67
C VAL A 99 -3.40 14.31 16.47
N GLY A 100 -3.61 13.34 17.37
CA GLY A 100 -2.54 12.74 18.17
C GLY A 100 -1.66 11.76 17.37
N ASP A 101 -0.40 11.63 17.77
CA ASP A 101 0.60 10.73 17.17
C ASP A 101 0.20 9.24 17.29
N ASP A 102 -0.59 8.90 18.31
CA ASP A 102 -1.14 7.54 18.45
C ASP A 102 -2.05 7.15 17.27
N LEU A 103 -2.81 8.09 16.67
CA LEU A 103 -3.61 7.80 15.48
C LEU A 103 -2.73 7.49 14.27
N TRP A 104 -1.61 8.21 14.14
CA TRP A 104 -0.63 7.98 13.09
C TRP A 104 0.05 6.61 13.23
N ALA A 105 0.43 6.24 14.45
CA ALA A 105 0.98 4.92 14.74
C ALA A 105 -0.02 3.79 14.40
N ARG A 106 -1.31 3.97 14.74
CA ARG A 106 -2.39 3.03 14.37
C ARG A 106 -2.54 2.92 12.85
N PHE A 107 -2.51 4.04 12.14
CA PHE A 107 -2.58 4.08 10.68
C PHE A 107 -1.41 3.29 10.03
N LEU A 108 -0.18 3.53 10.50
CA LEU A 108 1.00 2.80 10.01
C LEU A 108 0.94 1.29 10.33
N LYS A 109 0.40 0.92 11.49
CA LYS A 109 0.15 -0.49 11.83
C LYS A 109 -0.83 -1.12 10.84
N ALA A 110 -1.93 -0.43 10.53
CA ALA A 110 -2.93 -0.90 9.57
C ALA A 110 -2.38 -1.00 8.14
N GLU A 111 -1.49 -0.07 7.73
CA GLU A 111 -0.76 -0.15 6.47
C GLU A 111 0.08 -1.42 6.40
N LYS A 112 0.84 -1.74 7.46
CA LYS A 112 1.65 -2.96 7.54
C LYS A 112 0.80 -4.25 7.56
N GLU A 113 -0.34 -4.23 8.25
CA GLU A 113 -1.27 -5.35 8.26
C GLU A 113 -1.88 -5.60 6.88
N LEU A 114 -2.23 -4.54 6.15
CA LEU A 114 -2.72 -4.65 4.78
C LEU A 114 -1.63 -5.12 3.81
N GLU A 115 -0.38 -4.66 3.95
CA GLU A 115 0.76 -5.16 3.16
C GLU A 115 0.98 -6.67 3.35
N ALA A 116 0.88 -7.16 4.60
CA ALA A 116 0.98 -8.58 4.90
C ALA A 116 -0.17 -9.38 4.24
N GLU A 117 -1.41 -8.90 4.35
CA GLU A 117 -2.58 -9.53 3.74
C GLU A 117 -2.45 -9.61 2.20
N ILE A 118 -1.93 -8.56 1.55
CA ILE A 118 -1.68 -8.56 0.10
C ILE A 118 -0.67 -9.67 -0.28
N LEU A 119 0.42 -9.79 0.48
CA LEU A 119 1.43 -10.84 0.23
C LEU A 119 0.84 -12.24 0.41
N ASP A 120 0.00 -12.43 1.42
CA ASP A 120 -0.69 -13.71 1.65
C ASP A 120 -1.62 -14.05 0.49
N VAL A 121 -2.41 -13.10 0.00
CA VAL A 121 -3.29 -13.29 -1.17
C VAL A 121 -2.49 -13.63 -2.44
N VAL A 122 -1.35 -12.95 -2.68
CA VAL A 122 -0.48 -13.26 -3.83
C VAL A 122 0.09 -14.68 -3.71
N ASN A 123 0.53 -15.07 -2.51
CA ASN A 123 1.08 -16.40 -2.26
C ASN A 123 0.00 -17.47 -2.45
N GLU A 124 -1.19 -17.28 -1.89
CA GLU A 124 -2.33 -18.18 -2.06
C GLU A 124 -2.75 -18.30 -3.53
N ALA A 125 -2.81 -17.19 -4.27
CA ALA A 125 -3.12 -17.21 -5.70
C ALA A 125 -2.12 -18.06 -6.49
N ASN A 126 -0.83 -17.96 -6.15
CA ASN A 126 0.21 -18.78 -6.78
C ASN A 126 0.08 -20.28 -6.45
N THR A 127 -0.55 -20.65 -5.33
CA THR A 127 -0.84 -22.06 -5.01
C THR A 127 -1.95 -22.65 -5.89
N PHE A 128 -2.93 -21.83 -6.30
CA PHE A 128 -4.01 -22.26 -7.19
C PHE A 128 -3.61 -22.29 -8.66
N SER A 129 -2.79 -21.33 -9.10
CA SER A 129 -2.26 -21.31 -10.46
C SER A 129 -0.93 -20.56 -10.49
N PRO A 130 0.10 -21.12 -11.14
CA PRO A 130 1.33 -20.38 -11.37
C PRO A 130 1.02 -19.10 -12.16
N ALA A 131 1.72 -18.00 -11.82
CA ALA A 131 1.57 -16.67 -12.43
C ALA A 131 0.23 -15.94 -12.19
N TRP A 132 -0.66 -16.44 -11.33
CA TRP A 132 -1.89 -15.70 -10.99
C TRP A 132 -1.67 -14.58 -9.96
N GLY A 133 -0.70 -14.72 -9.07
CA GLY A 133 -0.41 -13.74 -8.02
C GLY A 133 -0.19 -12.30 -8.52
N PRO A 134 0.60 -12.04 -9.59
CA PRO A 134 0.77 -10.70 -10.12
C PRO A 134 -0.48 -10.11 -10.79
N THR A 135 -1.40 -10.95 -11.28
CA THR A 135 -2.55 -10.50 -12.09
C THR A 135 -3.84 -10.37 -11.29
N ILE A 136 -3.98 -11.07 -10.15
CA ILE A 136 -5.21 -11.08 -9.33
C ILE A 136 -5.62 -9.69 -8.84
N PHE A 137 -4.66 -8.83 -8.47
CA PHE A 137 -4.96 -7.48 -8.01
C PHE A 137 -5.33 -6.52 -9.14
N ALA A 138 -4.81 -6.75 -10.35
CA ALA A 138 -5.22 -5.98 -11.54
C ALA A 138 -6.68 -6.30 -11.88
N THR A 139 -7.04 -7.59 -11.93
CA THR A 139 -8.43 -8.00 -12.20
C THR A 139 -9.38 -7.59 -11.08
N ALA A 140 -8.98 -7.71 -9.81
CA ALA A 140 -9.77 -7.22 -8.67
C ALA A 140 -10.00 -5.70 -8.73
N SER A 141 -9.00 -4.92 -9.15
CA SER A 141 -9.14 -3.48 -9.33
C SER A 141 -10.16 -3.12 -10.40
N GLU A 142 -10.12 -3.79 -11.55
CA GLU A 142 -11.13 -3.61 -12.61
C GLU A 142 -12.54 -3.97 -12.13
N MET A 143 -12.68 -5.05 -11.36
CA MET A 143 -13.97 -5.44 -10.78
C MET A 143 -14.50 -4.43 -9.76
N VAL A 144 -13.64 -3.91 -8.88
CA VAL A 144 -14.02 -2.87 -7.90
C VAL A 144 -14.44 -1.57 -8.62
N GLN A 145 -13.73 -1.19 -9.69
CA GLN A 145 -14.09 -0.03 -10.52
C GLN A 145 -15.45 -0.23 -11.20
N ARG A 146 -15.71 -1.43 -11.74
CA ARG A 146 -17.02 -1.78 -12.32
C ARG A 146 -18.14 -1.75 -11.29
N GLU A 147 -17.91 -2.27 -10.08
CA GLU A 147 -18.89 -2.26 -9.00
C GLU A 147 -19.20 -0.84 -8.54
N LYS A 148 -18.18 0.02 -8.46
CA LYS A 148 -18.35 1.45 -8.13
C LYS A 148 -19.15 2.19 -9.19
N ALA A 149 -18.95 1.89 -10.47
CA ALA A 149 -19.71 2.48 -11.57
C ALA A 149 -21.17 1.97 -11.64
N ARG A 150 -21.50 0.89 -10.93
CA ARG A 150 -22.82 0.25 -10.98
C ARG A 150 -23.97 1.12 -10.43
N PRO A 151 -23.92 1.60 -9.18
CA PRO A 151 -25.00 2.42 -8.64
C PRO A 151 -25.20 3.73 -9.41
N ASP A 152 -24.14 4.26 -10.03
CA ASP A 152 -24.20 5.51 -10.80
C ASP A 152 -25.09 5.36 -12.05
N TRP A 153 -25.02 4.23 -12.76
CA TRP A 153 -25.92 3.99 -13.90
C TRP A 153 -27.37 3.76 -13.44
N GLU A 154 -27.58 3.04 -12.34
CA GLU A 154 -28.90 2.80 -11.76
C GLU A 154 -29.55 4.10 -11.28
N CYS A 155 -28.76 5.00 -10.68
CA CYS A 155 -29.21 6.32 -10.26
C CYS A 155 -29.55 7.21 -11.46
N HIS A 156 -28.72 7.19 -12.50
CA HIS A 156 -28.95 7.96 -13.72
C HIS A 156 -30.28 7.56 -14.40
N GLU A 157 -30.61 6.27 -14.47
CA GLU A 157 -31.89 5.80 -15.02
C GLU A 157 -33.10 6.26 -14.18
N LYS A 158 -32.97 6.23 -12.85
CA LYS A 158 -33.98 6.74 -11.91
C LYS A 158 -34.15 8.26 -12.02
N ILE A 159 -33.08 9.01 -12.24
CA ILE A 159 -33.12 10.47 -12.44
C ILE A 159 -33.80 10.79 -13.78
N LYS A 160 -33.45 10.06 -14.86
CA LYS A 160 -34.03 10.26 -16.19
C LYS A 160 -35.53 9.97 -16.21
N SER A 161 -35.98 8.90 -15.56
CA SER A 161 -37.41 8.56 -15.45
C SER A 161 -38.19 9.58 -14.59
N LYS A 162 -37.63 10.05 -13.47
CA LYS A 162 -38.22 11.14 -12.68
C LYS A 162 -38.30 12.44 -13.48
N ALA A 163 -37.23 12.81 -14.19
CA ALA A 163 -37.19 13.97 -15.06
C ALA A 163 -38.26 13.87 -16.16
N ALA A 164 -38.40 12.72 -16.83
CA ALA A 164 -39.45 12.49 -17.83
C ALA A 164 -40.88 12.60 -17.29
N ARG A 165 -41.09 12.29 -16.00
CA ARG A 165 -42.39 12.48 -15.32
C ARG A 165 -42.66 13.93 -14.95
N LEU A 166 -41.61 14.72 -14.69
CA LEU A 166 -41.69 16.14 -14.31
C LEU A 166 -41.69 17.09 -15.53
N THR A 167 -41.14 16.67 -16.68
CA THR A 167 -41.06 17.47 -17.92
C THR A 167 -42.38 17.85 -18.60
N PRO A 168 -43.55 17.19 -18.41
CA PRO A 168 -44.80 17.74 -18.96
C PRO A 168 -45.30 19.00 -18.23
N VAL A 169 -44.85 19.26 -16.98
CA VAL A 169 -45.34 20.39 -16.16
C VAL A 169 -44.62 21.71 -16.48
N VAL A 170 -43.36 21.67 -16.93
CA VAL A 170 -42.56 22.88 -17.24
C VAL A 170 -42.74 23.34 -18.69
N ARG A 171 -43.25 22.47 -19.58
CA ARG A 171 -43.45 22.78 -20.99
C ARG A 171 -44.73 23.60 -21.25
N SER A 172 -45.67 23.64 -20.30
CA SER A 172 -46.87 24.50 -20.37
C SER A 172 -46.62 25.95 -19.93
N THR A 173 -45.57 26.22 -19.15
CA THR A 173 -45.23 27.57 -18.66
C THR A 173 -44.19 28.31 -19.50
N THR A 174 -43.55 27.65 -20.48
CA THR A 174 -42.47 28.25 -21.31
C THR A 174 -42.82 28.38 -22.80
N LYS A 175 -44.10 28.28 -23.18
CA LYS A 175 -44.57 28.74 -24.50
C LYS A 175 -44.84 30.25 -24.49
N SER A 176 -43.79 31.05 -24.29
CA SER A 176 -43.78 32.44 -24.74
C SER A 176 -42.42 32.69 -25.38
N SER A 177 -42.33 32.30 -26.64
CA SER A 177 -41.24 32.64 -27.55
C SER A 177 -41.19 34.16 -27.72
N ILE A 178 -40.15 34.80 -27.20
CA ILE A 178 -39.79 36.16 -27.62
C ILE A 178 -38.93 36.01 -28.87
N PRO A 179 -39.36 36.55 -30.03
CA PRO A 179 -38.58 36.48 -31.26
C PRO A 179 -37.41 37.46 -31.21
N LEU A 180 -36.29 36.99 -31.75
CA LEU A 180 -35.05 37.73 -31.98
C LEU A 180 -35.29 38.83 -33.02
N THR A 181 -35.22 40.11 -32.63
CA THR A 181 -35.14 41.25 -33.57
C THR A 181 -33.73 41.82 -33.58
N SER A 182 -33.11 41.77 -34.76
CA SER A 182 -31.90 42.53 -35.10
C SER A 182 -32.21 44.00 -35.34
N ALA A 183 -31.39 44.91 -34.81
CA ALA A 183 -30.92 46.12 -35.49
C ALA A 183 -29.88 46.87 -34.62
N LEU A 184 -28.68 47.07 -35.19
CA LEU A 184 -27.78 48.25 -35.21
C LEU A 184 -27.52 49.05 -33.90
N GLU A 185 -26.35 49.58 -33.55
CA GLU A 185 -25.00 49.68 -34.14
C GLU A 185 -24.10 50.46 -33.14
N SER A 186 -22.78 50.23 -33.21
CA SER A 186 -21.66 51.12 -32.82
C SER A 186 -21.34 51.48 -31.36
N ALA A 187 -20.24 50.90 -30.85
CA ALA A 187 -19.01 51.60 -30.45
C ALA A 187 -17.97 50.59 -29.89
N SER A 188 -17.05 50.10 -30.73
CA SER A 188 -15.59 50.34 -30.66
C SER A 188 -14.94 50.20 -29.27
N SER A 189 -14.16 49.14 -29.05
CA SER A 189 -12.70 49.19 -29.15
C SER A 189 -11.98 47.93 -28.62
N ALA A 190 -11.18 47.34 -29.51
CA ALA A 190 -9.87 46.70 -29.29
C ALA A 190 -9.72 45.51 -28.31
N SER A 191 -9.57 44.30 -28.86
CA SER A 191 -8.24 43.69 -29.11
C SER A 191 -8.34 42.28 -29.69
N SER A 192 -7.64 42.07 -30.80
CA SER A 192 -7.16 40.80 -31.37
C SER A 192 -6.51 39.90 -30.29
N VAL A 193 -6.48 38.56 -30.34
CA VAL A 193 -5.89 37.71 -31.40
C VAL A 193 -6.45 36.27 -31.35
N THR A 194 -6.80 35.76 -32.53
CA THR A 194 -6.73 34.39 -33.13
C THR A 194 -5.88 33.33 -32.36
N SER A 195 -6.09 32.00 -32.33
CA SER A 195 -6.84 31.03 -33.16
C SER A 195 -6.94 29.69 -32.38
N ALA A 196 -7.99 28.90 -32.63
CA ALA A 196 -8.18 27.51 -32.20
C ALA A 196 -7.45 26.51 -33.14
N PRO A 197 -7.73 25.18 -33.14
CA PRO A 197 -7.96 24.18 -32.08
C PRO A 197 -7.02 22.95 -32.24
N THR A 198 -6.99 22.02 -31.28
CA THR A 198 -7.10 20.54 -31.48
C THR A 198 -6.79 19.78 -30.18
N THR A 199 -7.73 18.93 -29.77
CA THR A 199 -7.47 17.75 -28.91
C THR A 199 -7.05 16.59 -29.83
N PRO A 200 -6.18 15.65 -29.37
CA PRO A 200 -6.74 14.47 -28.70
C PRO A 200 -5.88 13.89 -27.55
N VAL A 201 -6.60 13.20 -26.66
CA VAL A 201 -6.19 12.13 -25.73
C VAL A 201 -4.71 11.72 -25.65
N SER A 202 -4.17 11.63 -24.42
CA SER A 202 -2.96 10.84 -24.17
C SER A 202 -3.16 9.92 -22.97
N ALA A 203 -3.20 8.63 -23.30
CA ALA A 203 -3.21 7.50 -22.41
C ALA A 203 -1.78 7.15 -21.95
N PHE A 204 -1.73 6.43 -20.84
CA PHE A 204 -0.64 5.64 -20.29
C PHE A 204 0.42 5.18 -21.32
N SER A 205 1.69 5.37 -20.96
CA SER A 205 2.81 4.62 -21.54
C SER A 205 3.59 3.88 -20.44
N PRO A 206 3.89 2.58 -20.64
CA PRO A 206 4.77 1.80 -19.79
C PRO A 206 6.24 1.97 -20.22
N VAL A 207 7.17 1.85 -19.27
CA VAL A 207 8.62 1.92 -19.53
C VAL A 207 9.20 0.51 -19.51
N THR A 208 9.82 0.10 -20.61
CA THR A 208 10.80 -1.00 -20.70
C THR A 208 12.16 -0.43 -21.13
N PRO A 209 13.30 -0.96 -20.63
CA PRO A 209 14.62 -0.42 -20.91
C PRO A 209 15.25 -1.04 -22.16
N THR A 210 16.01 -0.27 -22.92
CA THR A 210 16.96 -0.76 -23.92
C THR A 210 18.24 0.08 -23.89
N LYS A 211 19.34 -0.58 -24.22
CA LYS A 211 20.73 -0.43 -23.79
C LYS A 211 21.61 0.28 -24.84
N ALA A 212 22.35 1.31 -24.39
CA ALA A 212 23.72 1.80 -24.79
C ALA A 212 24.06 2.00 -26.30
N PRO A 213 25.23 2.57 -26.71
CA PRO A 213 26.39 3.08 -25.96
C PRO A 213 26.97 4.45 -26.46
N LEU A 214 28.09 4.87 -25.83
CA LEU A 214 29.26 5.59 -26.38
C LEU A 214 29.62 6.88 -25.62
N ALA A 215 30.73 6.86 -24.86
CA ALA A 215 31.36 8.04 -24.29
C ALA A 215 32.89 7.90 -24.31
N SER A 216 33.54 9.00 -24.72
CA SER A 216 34.97 9.21 -24.92
C SER A 216 35.65 9.73 -23.64
N ALA A 217 36.92 9.35 -23.44
CA ALA A 217 37.87 9.85 -22.43
C ALA A 217 38.34 11.31 -22.70
N PRO A 218 39.35 11.94 -22.01
CA PRO A 218 40.23 11.53 -20.88
C PRO A 218 40.40 12.61 -19.75
N THR A 219 40.97 12.34 -18.57
CA THR A 219 42.41 12.54 -18.23
C THR A 219 42.74 12.14 -16.77
N THR A 220 43.91 11.54 -16.60
CA THR A 220 44.68 11.10 -15.40
C THR A 220 45.38 12.29 -14.66
N PRO A 221 46.07 12.19 -13.49
CA PRO A 221 46.94 11.07 -13.05
C PRO A 221 47.11 10.71 -11.53
N SER A 222 47.59 9.47 -11.33
CA SER A 222 48.71 9.01 -10.46
C SER A 222 48.58 8.47 -9.02
N LYS A 223 49.32 7.35 -8.84
CA LYS A 223 49.87 6.62 -7.66
C LYS A 223 49.04 5.47 -7.09
N SER A 224 49.27 4.19 -7.46
CA SER A 224 50.39 3.26 -7.15
C SER A 224 50.31 2.63 -5.75
N GLU A 225 50.02 1.33 -5.66
CA GLU A 225 50.79 0.37 -4.85
C GLU A 225 50.34 -1.09 -5.07
N THR A 226 51.30 -1.98 -4.88
CA THR A 226 51.41 -3.38 -5.34
C THR A 226 51.54 -4.31 -4.13
N SER A 227 51.18 -5.57 -4.34
CA SER A 227 51.66 -6.82 -3.70
C SER A 227 51.10 -7.29 -2.35
N ALA A 228 50.65 -8.56 -2.39
CA ALA A 228 50.58 -9.54 -1.31
C ALA A 228 52.00 -9.89 -0.77
N PRO A 229 52.18 -10.68 0.31
CA PRO A 229 52.14 -12.16 0.17
C PRO A 229 51.80 -13.02 1.43
N ALA A 230 51.52 -14.31 1.16
CA ALA A 230 51.91 -15.56 1.85
C ALA A 230 51.46 -15.95 3.29
N THR A 231 51.04 -17.23 3.38
CA THR A 231 50.69 -18.13 4.51
C THR A 231 51.87 -18.55 5.41
N PRO A 232 51.64 -19.19 6.59
CA PRO A 232 51.66 -20.67 6.64
C PRO A 232 50.70 -21.35 7.66
N SER A 233 50.49 -22.65 7.41
CA SER A 233 49.66 -23.64 8.10
C SER A 233 50.16 -24.08 9.50
N LYS A 234 49.26 -24.61 10.35
CA LYS A 234 49.59 -25.64 11.35
C LYS A 234 48.37 -26.48 11.79
N ASP A 235 48.65 -27.76 11.95
CA ASP A 235 47.78 -28.93 12.16
C ASP A 235 46.96 -28.98 13.47
N THR A 236 45.87 -29.78 13.48
CA THR A 236 45.54 -30.69 14.59
C THR A 236 44.53 -31.79 14.17
N PRO A 237 44.51 -32.97 14.83
CA PRO A 237 44.08 -34.22 14.22
C PRO A 237 42.70 -34.76 14.64
N SER A 238 42.29 -35.77 13.87
CA SER A 238 41.17 -36.70 14.00
C SER A 238 41.28 -37.68 15.19
N SER A 239 40.15 -37.95 15.86
CA SER A 239 39.76 -39.26 16.44
C SER A 239 38.23 -39.26 16.63
N ALA A 240 37.42 -40.07 15.95
CA ALA A 240 37.20 -41.52 16.01
C ALA A 240 36.49 -42.06 17.28
N LYS A 241 35.19 -42.37 17.10
CA LYS A 241 34.54 -43.65 17.47
C LYS A 241 34.15 -43.93 18.93
N LYS A 242 32.83 -43.92 19.23
CA LYS A 242 32.13 -45.09 19.84
C LYS A 242 30.60 -44.95 19.81
N GLY A 243 29.94 -45.89 19.14
CA GLY A 243 28.56 -46.29 19.43
C GLY A 243 28.53 -47.64 20.16
N LYS A 244 27.65 -47.79 21.16
CA LYS A 244 26.96 -49.02 21.64
C LYS A 244 26.23 -48.65 22.95
N LYS A 245 24.89 -48.71 23.07
CA LYS A 245 23.92 -49.84 23.08
C LYS A 245 23.56 -50.25 24.52
N LYS A 246 22.23 -50.29 24.79
CA LYS A 246 21.50 -51.08 25.81
C LYS A 246 21.86 -50.88 27.29
N LYS A 247 20.90 -50.39 28.08
CA LYS A 247 20.00 -51.26 28.87
C LYS A 247 18.70 -50.50 29.15
#